data_AF-A0A6J4R4U0-F1
#
_entry.id   AF-A0A6J4R4U0-F1
#
_cell.length_a   1.000
_cell.length_b   1.000
_cell.length_c   1.000
_cell.angle_alpha   90.00
_cell.angle_beta   90.00
_cell.angle_gamma   90.00
#
_symmetry.space_group_name_H-M   'P 1'
#
loop_
_entity.id
_entity.type
_entity.pdbx_description
1 polymer ?
#
loop_
_entity_poly.entity_id
_entity_poly.type
_entity_poly.pdbx_seq_one_letter_code
_entity_poly.pdbx_strand_id
1 'polypeptide(L)'
;YSRKRKAFLIPATIFFLLFFFVFVFLAAFTTVLNSKAIGPLTWAYIYGIAQFVMTWILMHIYVSQANKWDDLVEQARREVAEGKGR
;
A
#
# COMPACT_ATOMS: atom_id res chain seq x y z
N TYR A 1 -5.73 11.15 21.10
CA TYR A 1 -5.56 9.75 20.68
C TYR A 1 -5.38 9.53 19.15
N SER A 2 -5.20 10.59 18.32
CA SER A 2 -5.34 10.53 16.84
C SER A 2 -4.02 10.44 16.02
N ARG A 3 -2.84 10.62 16.64
CA ARG A 3 -1.60 10.85 15.87
C ARG A 3 -0.85 9.59 15.40
N LYS A 4 -1.11 8.42 16.00
CA LYS A 4 -0.45 7.14 15.60
C LYS A 4 -1.08 6.47 14.36
N ARG A 5 -2.28 6.89 13.94
CA ARG A 5 -3.09 6.21 12.91
C ARG A 5 -2.80 6.61 11.46
N LYS A 6 -2.36 7.85 11.20
CA LYS A 6 -2.03 8.31 9.83
C LYS A 6 -0.55 8.10 9.45
N ALA A 7 0.30 7.86 10.45
CA ALA A 7 1.73 7.70 10.29
C ALA A 7 2.14 6.39 9.58
N PHE A 8 1.21 5.48 9.29
CA PHE A 8 1.51 4.20 8.62
C PHE A 8 1.12 4.15 7.14
N LEU A 9 0.07 4.89 6.73
CA LEU A 9 -0.31 4.98 5.31
C LEU A 9 0.70 5.81 4.52
N ILE A 10 1.12 6.94 5.08
CA ILE A 10 2.08 7.86 4.45
C ILE A 10 3.40 7.15 4.08
N PRO A 11 4.08 6.42 4.99
CA PRO A 11 5.28 5.70 4.62
C PRO A 11 5.01 4.56 3.63
N ALA A 12 3.85 3.90 3.68
CA ALA A 12 3.51 2.86 2.70
C ALA A 12 3.38 3.42 1.28
N THR A 13 2.74 4.59 1.12
CA THR A 13 2.64 5.26 -0.19
C THR A 13 4.00 5.79 -0.68
N ILE A 14 4.82 6.35 0.21
CA ILE A 14 6.19 6.79 -0.13
C ILE A 14 7.06 5.60 -0.55
N PHE A 15 6.98 4.50 0.20
CA PHE A 15 7.69 3.26 -0.13
C PHE A 15 7.25 2.71 -1.48
N PHE A 16 5.95 2.68 -1.76
CA PHE A 16 5.41 2.27 -3.05
C PHE A 16 6.00 3.10 -4.19
N LEU A 17 5.98 4.43 -4.06
CA LEU A 17 6.51 5.33 -5.08
C LEU A 17 8.01 5.09 -5.32
N LEU A 18 8.80 5.02 -4.24
CA LEU A 18 10.23 4.74 -4.35
C LEU A 18 10.49 3.38 -4.99
N PHE A 19 9.78 2.34 -4.57
CA PHE A 19 9.94 0.99 -5.09
C PHE A 19 9.56 0.89 -6.58
N PHE A 20 8.49 1.58 -6.99
CA PHE A 20 8.09 1.68 -8.39
C PHE A 20 9.13 2.43 -9.22
N PHE A 21 9.63 3.57 -8.75
CA PHE A 21 10.67 4.32 -9.47
C PHE A 21 11.98 3.54 -9.56
N VAL A 22 12.37 2.81 -8.50
CA VAL A 22 13.53 1.91 -8.54
C VAL A 22 13.35 0.88 -9.64
N PHE A 23 12.18 0.24 -9.76
CA PHE A 23 11.91 -0.70 -10.85
C PHE A 23 12.03 -0.06 -12.24
N VAL A 24 11.37 1.09 -12.47
CA VAL A 24 11.44 1.81 -13.75
C VAL A 24 12.88 2.24 -14.08
N PHE A 25 13.60 2.72 -13.07
CA PHE A 25 14.99 3.15 -13.23
C PHE A 25 15.90 1.96 -13.57
N LEU A 26 15.79 0.86 -12.83
CA LEU A 26 16.58 -0.34 -13.14
C LEU A 26 16.21 -0.91 -14.52
N ALA A 27 14.94 -0.88 -14.92
CA ALA A 27 14.50 -1.36 -16.23
C ALA A 27 14.97 -0.47 -17.40
N ALA A 28 14.98 0.85 -17.22
CA ALA A 28 15.31 1.80 -18.28
C ALA A 28 16.83 2.05 -18.42
N PHE A 29 17.57 2.06 -17.31
CA PHE A 29 18.97 2.46 -17.30
C PHE A 29 19.94 1.29 -17.12
N THR A 30 19.46 0.09 -16.75
CA THR A 30 20.34 -1.06 -16.47
C THR A 30 19.87 -2.34 -17.15
N THR A 31 20.81 -3.23 -17.47
CA THR A 31 20.51 -4.59 -17.94
C THR A 31 20.41 -5.60 -16.79
N VAL A 32 20.45 -5.13 -15.53
CA VAL A 32 20.43 -5.98 -14.33
C VAL A 32 19.17 -6.85 -14.29
N LEU A 33 18.01 -6.32 -14.72
CA LEU A 33 16.77 -7.07 -14.80
C LEU A 33 16.82 -8.27 -15.76
N ASN A 34 17.65 -8.17 -16.81
CA ASN A 34 17.86 -9.24 -17.79
C ASN A 34 18.96 -10.21 -17.37
N SER A 35 19.76 -9.85 -16.37
CA SER A 35 20.78 -10.75 -15.84
C SER A 35 20.10 -11.91 -15.11
N LYS A 36 20.68 -13.12 -15.25
CA LYS A 36 20.15 -14.33 -14.63
C LYS A 36 20.39 -14.26 -13.13
N ALA A 37 19.34 -14.44 -12.34
CA ALA A 37 19.40 -14.45 -10.88
C ALA A 37 19.55 -15.88 -10.35
N ILE A 38 18.61 -16.76 -10.69
CA ILE A 38 18.61 -18.17 -10.27
C ILE A 38 18.21 -19.06 -11.45
N GLY A 39 19.17 -19.79 -12.03
CA GLY A 39 18.92 -20.62 -13.20
C GLY A 39 18.45 -19.79 -14.41
N PRO A 40 17.32 -20.12 -15.08
CA PRO A 40 16.77 -19.32 -16.18
C PRO A 40 15.98 -18.09 -15.72
N LEU A 41 15.70 -17.94 -14.42
CA LEU A 41 14.96 -16.78 -13.89
C LEU A 41 15.86 -15.55 -13.85
N THR A 42 15.40 -14.47 -14.46
CA THR A 42 16.06 -13.17 -14.40
C THR A 42 15.59 -12.35 -13.20
N TRP A 43 16.33 -11.29 -12.87
CA TRP A 43 15.92 -10.36 -11.80
C TRP A 43 14.57 -9.68 -12.07
N ALA A 44 14.15 -9.58 -13.34
CA ALA A 44 12.82 -9.09 -13.69
C ALA A 44 11.70 -9.92 -13.04
N TYR A 45 11.84 -11.24 -12.99
CA TYR A 45 10.85 -12.11 -12.36
C TYR A 45 10.79 -11.91 -10.84
N ILE A 46 11.94 -11.76 -10.20
CA ILE A 46 12.03 -11.50 -8.75
C ILE A 46 11.32 -10.17 -8.43
N TYR A 47 11.61 -9.12 -9.20
CA TYR A 47 10.94 -7.84 -9.04
C TYR A 47 9.44 -7.93 -9.33
N GLY A 48 9.03 -8.66 -10.36
CA GLY A 48 7.62 -8.89 -10.67
C GLY A 48 6.87 -9.52 -9.49
N ILE A 49 7.42 -10.58 -8.90
CA ILE A 49 6.84 -11.22 -7.72
C ILE A 49 6.82 -10.27 -6.51
N ALA A 50 7.89 -9.49 -6.31
CA ALA A 50 7.94 -8.49 -5.25
C ALA A 50 6.85 -7.43 -5.41
N GLN A 51 6.51 -7.02 -6.65
CA GLN A 51 5.39 -6.10 -6.92
C GLN A 51 4.04 -6.69 -6.48
N PHE A 52 3.79 -7.98 -6.70
CA PHE A 52 2.57 -8.66 -6.22
C PHE A 52 2.48 -8.65 -4.68
N VAL A 53 3.56 -9.06 -4.02
CA VAL A 53 3.62 -9.08 -2.54
C VAL A 53 3.41 -7.69 -1.97
N MET A 54 4.07 -6.67 -2.55
CA MET A 54 3.90 -5.28 -2.17
C MET A 54 2.45 -4.81 -2.33
N THR A 55 1.80 -5.14 -3.45
CA THR A 55 0.40 -4.74 -3.70
C THR A 55 -0.54 -5.35 -2.66
N TRP A 56 -0.35 -6.62 -2.30
CA TRP A 56 -1.13 -7.25 -1.23
C TRP A 56 -0.92 -6.59 0.13
N ILE A 57 0.32 -6.23 0.48
CA ILE A 57 0.62 -5.51 1.72
C ILE A 57 -0.13 -4.17 1.73
N LEU A 58 -0.06 -3.42 0.64
CA LEU A 58 -0.73 -2.12 0.53
C LEU A 58 -2.25 -2.27 0.61
N MET A 59 -2.81 -3.30 -0.03
CA MET A 59 -4.24 -3.61 0.06
C MET A 59 -4.66 -4.01 1.48
N HIS A 60 -3.89 -4.85 2.17
CA HIS A 60 -4.20 -5.24 3.55
C HIS A 60 -4.16 -4.04 4.50
N ILE A 61 -3.16 -3.17 4.34
CA ILE A 61 -3.04 -1.90 5.08
C ILE A 61 -4.23 -0.99 4.78
N TYR A 62 -4.60 -0.86 3.50
CA TYR A 62 -5.75 -0.06 3.08
C TYR A 62 -7.06 -0.56 3.69
N VAL A 63 -7.36 -1.86 3.61
CA VAL A 63 -8.57 -2.46 4.18
C VAL A 63 -8.64 -2.25 5.70
N SER A 64 -7.52 -2.45 6.41
CA SER A 64 -7.44 -2.15 7.84
C SER A 64 -7.73 -0.68 8.16
N GLN A 65 -7.34 0.24 7.26
CA GLN A 65 -7.58 1.66 7.42
C GLN A 65 -9.02 2.07 7.05
N ALA A 66 -9.61 1.46 6.03
CA ALA A 66 -10.99 1.68 5.59
C ALA A 66 -11.99 1.26 6.68
N ASN A 67 -11.80 0.10 7.30
CA ASN A 67 -12.64 -0.36 8.42
C ASN A 67 -12.67 0.65 9.59
N LYS A 68 -11.57 1.39 9.81
CA LYS A 68 -11.52 2.45 10.84
C LYS A 68 -12.25 3.72 10.44
N TRP A 69 -12.46 3.96 9.14
CA TRP A 69 -13.24 5.10 8.65
C TRP A 69 -14.73 4.78 8.72
N ASP A 70 -15.12 3.53 8.46
CA ASP A 70 -16.49 3.06 8.64
C ASP A 70 -16.96 3.22 10.10
N ASP A 71 -16.11 2.91 11.08
CA ASP A 71 -16.42 3.15 12.51
C ASP A 71 -16.75 4.62 12.83
N LEU A 72 -16.08 5.56 12.16
CA LEU A 72 -16.30 7.00 12.37
C LEU A 72 -17.58 7.49 11.69
N VAL A 73 -17.90 6.95 10.52
CA VAL A 73 -19.15 7.25 9.80
C VAL A 73 -20.35 6.70 10.57
N GLU A 74 -20.22 5.50 11.15
CA GLU A 74 -21.25 4.87 11.98
C GLU A 74 -21.56 5.71 13.24
N GLN A 75 -20.53 6.23 13.91
CA GLN A 75 -20.71 7.12 15.07
C GLN A 75 -21.39 8.44 14.69
N ALA A 76 -20.97 9.08 13.58
CA ALA A 76 -21.60 10.30 13.10
C ALA A 76 -23.08 10.09 12.69
N ARG A 77 -23.42 8.94 12.11
CA ARG A 77 -24.81 8.58 11.81
C ARG A 77 -25.66 8.40 13.06
N ARG A 78 -25.12 7.80 14.13
CA ARG A 78 -25.82 7.62 15.41
C ARG A 78 -26.12 8.94 16.10
N GLU A 79 -25.17 9.87 16.14
CA GLU A 79 -25.40 11.21 16.72
C GLU A 79 -26.49 11.98 15.96
N VAL A 80 -26.53 11.89 14.63
CA VAL A 80 -27.58 12.54 13.81
C VAL A 80 -28.95 11.86 14.00
N ALA A 81 -28.98 10.54 14.19
CA ALA A 81 -30.23 9.80 14.44
C ALA A 81 -30.82 10.11 15.84
N GLU A 82 -29.99 10.21 16.88
CA GLU A 82 -30.42 10.57 18.23
C GLU A 82 -30.83 12.06 18.34
N GLY A 83 -30.16 12.96 17.59
CA GLY A 83 -30.52 14.37 17.52
C GLY A 83 -31.84 14.68 16.80
N LYS A 84 -32.36 13.75 15.99
CA LYS A 84 -33.66 13.88 15.30
C LYS A 84 -34.86 13.38 16.12
N GLY A 85 -34.64 12.85 17.33
CA GLY A 85 -35.69 12.31 18.21
C GLY A 85 -36.19 13.28 19.29
N ARG A 86 -35.79 14.56 19.27
CA ARG A 86 -36.25 15.60 20.22
C ARG A 86 -36.90 16.77 19.50
#